data_AF-A0A177MS18-F1
#
_entry.id   AF-A0A177MS18-F1
#
_cell.length_a   1.000
_cell.length_b   1.000
_cell.length_c   1.000
_cell.angle_alpha   90.00
_cell.angle_beta   90.00
_cell.angle_gamma   90.00
#
_symmetry.space_group_name_H-M   'P 1'
#
loop_
_entity.id
_entity.type
_entity.pdbx_description
1 polymer ?
#
loop_
_entity_poly.entity_id
_entity_poly.type
_entity_poly.pdbx_seq_one_letter_code
_entity_poly.pdbx_strand_id
1 'polypeptide(L)'
;MIEFTPNLLNAERKTARTGGIISIAKYSSNVESEGHIVEIVGWLKPALAKRKNFQGRTDYFQRGELGLSEDWELAHLWAPRFGDEAGAGIMWAPIEMNQTYQNHLLESWLDCLRQAAPGKVKLKAIAISWKGAYLNMYYGWNDQALRGADFLKQVSYQIIDCPVGMTCPKSRVSLLGRKITLELEPPRPGTVPKVRRPSVT
;
A
#
# COMPACT_ATOMS: atom_id res chain seq x y z
N MET A 1 -22.65 11.11 -6.58
CA MET A 1 -23.09 10.29 -5.44
C MET A 1 -22.37 8.96 -5.62
N ILE A 2 -21.37 8.64 -4.79
CA ILE A 2 -20.62 7.38 -4.93
C ILE A 2 -21.37 6.33 -4.11
N GLU A 3 -21.93 5.34 -4.77
CA GLU A 3 -22.62 4.22 -4.13
C GLU A 3 -21.61 3.31 -3.44
N PHE A 4 -21.84 3.08 -2.15
CA PHE A 4 -21.05 2.19 -1.33
C PHE A 4 -21.60 0.77 -1.48
N THR A 5 -20.81 -0.15 -2.03
CA THR A 5 -21.19 -1.56 -2.10
C THR A 5 -21.27 -2.18 -0.70
N PRO A 6 -22.32 -2.96 -0.37
CA PRO A 6 -22.60 -3.41 1.01
C PRO A 6 -21.63 -4.46 1.59
N ASN A 7 -20.67 -4.96 0.80
CA ASN A 7 -19.82 -6.09 1.18
C ASN A 7 -18.52 -5.70 1.91
N LEU A 8 -18.47 -4.50 2.51
CA LEU A 8 -17.39 -4.03 3.40
C LEU A 8 -17.44 -4.75 4.76
N LEU A 9 -17.19 -6.06 4.77
CA LEU A 9 -17.18 -6.88 5.99
C LEU A 9 -15.91 -6.61 6.81
N ASN A 10 -16.09 -5.76 7.83
CA ASN A 10 -15.41 -5.72 9.13
C ASN A 10 -13.94 -5.26 9.27
N ALA A 11 -13.15 -5.04 8.21
CA ALA A 11 -11.80 -4.46 8.37
C ALA A 11 -11.73 -2.92 8.12
N GLU A 12 -12.62 -2.38 7.30
CA GLU A 12 -12.39 -1.11 6.57
C GLU A 12 -12.86 0.18 7.24
N ARG A 13 -12.96 0.20 8.56
CA ARG A 13 -13.22 1.45 9.32
C ARG A 13 -12.15 1.78 10.36
N LYS A 14 -11.05 1.02 10.44
CA LYS A 14 -9.90 1.35 11.29
C LYS A 14 -8.96 2.34 10.58
N THR A 15 -9.45 3.52 10.27
CA THR A 15 -8.62 4.72 10.10
C THR A 15 -8.56 5.45 11.45
N ALA A 16 -7.54 6.26 11.75
CA ALA A 16 -7.55 7.04 12.99
C ALA A 16 -8.55 8.20 12.94
N ARG A 17 -9.21 8.44 11.79
CA ARG A 17 -10.23 9.48 11.52
C ARG A 17 -9.74 10.91 11.80
N THR A 18 -8.43 11.14 11.71
CA THR A 18 -7.83 12.43 12.12
C THR A 18 -6.73 12.95 11.18
N GLY A 19 -6.29 12.20 10.16
CA GLY A 19 -4.99 12.48 9.50
C GLY A 19 -4.95 12.66 7.98
N GLY A 20 -6.05 12.96 7.29
CA GLY A 20 -6.01 13.40 5.87
C GLY A 20 -6.55 12.41 4.83
N ILE A 21 -6.89 11.18 5.21
CA ILE A 21 -7.61 10.24 4.33
C ILE A 21 -9.01 10.79 4.02
N ILE A 22 -9.37 10.78 2.74
CA ILE A 22 -10.67 11.21 2.20
C ILE A 22 -11.56 10.00 1.92
N SER A 23 -11.01 8.96 1.29
CA SER A 23 -11.77 7.77 0.92
C SER A 23 -10.90 6.52 0.94
N ILE A 24 -11.55 5.39 1.21
CA ILE A 24 -10.99 4.04 1.09
C ILE A 24 -12.01 3.21 0.33
N ALA A 25 -11.54 2.43 -0.63
CA ALA A 25 -12.34 1.45 -1.35
C ALA A 25 -11.55 0.14 -1.48
N LYS A 26 -12.24 -0.99 -1.35
CA LYS A 26 -11.73 -2.31 -1.65
C LYS A 26 -12.68 -3.03 -2.60
N TYR A 27 -12.12 -3.68 -3.60
CA TYR A 27 -12.85 -4.49 -4.57
C TYR A 27 -11.99 -5.65 -5.04
N SER A 28 -12.61 -6.66 -5.65
CA SER A 28 -11.89 -7.79 -6.23
C SER A 28 -11.46 -7.45 -7.66
N SER A 29 -10.27 -7.91 -8.05
CA SER A 29 -9.83 -7.88 -9.44
C SER A 29 -10.46 -9.04 -10.22
N ASN A 30 -10.69 -8.84 -11.52
CA ASN A 30 -11.09 -9.89 -12.46
C ASN A 30 -9.87 -10.55 -13.15
N VAL A 31 -8.66 -10.03 -12.92
CA VAL A 31 -7.43 -10.60 -13.46
C VAL A 31 -7.06 -11.87 -12.70
N GLU A 32 -6.70 -12.93 -13.42
CA GLU A 32 -6.46 -14.26 -12.84
C GLU A 32 -5.42 -14.26 -11.70
N SER A 33 -4.36 -13.47 -11.85
CA SER A 33 -3.28 -13.37 -10.86
C SER A 33 -3.59 -12.41 -9.70
N GLU A 34 -4.70 -11.67 -9.75
CA GLU A 34 -4.99 -10.59 -8.81
C GLU A 34 -6.13 -10.95 -7.86
N GLY A 35 -5.95 -10.63 -6.58
CA GLY A 35 -6.94 -10.81 -5.54
C GLY A 35 -7.73 -9.52 -5.34
N HIS A 36 -7.39 -8.80 -4.28
CA HIS A 36 -8.04 -7.55 -3.92
C HIS A 36 -7.26 -6.33 -4.44
N ILE A 37 -8.02 -5.31 -4.82
CA ILE A 37 -7.53 -3.97 -5.09
C ILE A 37 -8.02 -3.08 -3.96
N VAL A 38 -7.08 -2.37 -3.32
CA VAL A 38 -7.37 -1.39 -2.29
C VAL A 38 -6.93 -0.02 -2.79
N GLU A 39 -7.84 0.94 -2.73
CA GLU A 39 -7.62 2.32 -3.12
C GLU A 39 -7.80 3.23 -1.91
N ILE A 40 -6.83 4.11 -1.66
CA ILE A 40 -6.87 5.13 -0.62
C ILE A 40 -6.58 6.48 -1.25
N VAL A 41 -7.47 7.44 -1.04
CA VAL A 41 -7.26 8.84 -1.46
C VAL A 41 -7.16 9.71 -0.23
N GLY A 42 -6.18 10.61 -0.20
CA GLY A 42 -5.98 11.50 0.94
C GLY A 42 -5.05 12.67 0.67
N TRP A 43 -5.05 13.61 1.61
CA TRP A 43 -4.07 14.69 1.69
C TRP A 43 -2.83 14.21 2.44
N LEU A 44 -1.66 14.52 1.88
CA LEU A 44 -0.38 14.28 2.52
C LEU A 44 -0.20 15.28 3.67
N LYS A 45 -0.40 14.81 4.90
CA LYS A 45 -0.31 15.62 6.12
C LYS A 45 0.88 15.20 6.99
N PRO A 46 1.35 16.07 7.91
CA PRO A 46 2.32 15.66 8.93
C PRO A 46 1.81 14.46 9.74
N ALA A 47 2.73 13.57 10.11
CA ALA A 47 2.41 12.41 10.96
C ALA A 47 1.77 12.85 12.28
N LEU A 48 0.76 12.11 12.73
CA LEU A 48 0.11 12.37 14.02
C LEU A 48 1.01 11.97 15.20
N ALA A 49 1.01 12.81 16.24
CA ALA A 49 1.82 12.61 17.44
C ALA A 49 1.41 11.35 18.25
N LYS A 50 0.12 11.02 18.30
CA LYS A 50 -0.42 9.79 18.91
C LYS A 50 -0.85 8.82 17.82
N ARG A 51 -0.22 7.65 17.76
CA ARG A 51 -0.42 6.64 16.72
C ARG A 51 -1.25 5.47 17.25
N LYS A 52 -2.18 4.97 16.43
CA LYS A 52 -2.72 3.62 16.61
C LYS A 52 -1.68 2.68 16.03
N ASN A 53 -0.83 2.08 16.85
CA ASN A 53 0.12 1.10 16.35
C ASN A 53 -0.68 -0.08 15.73
N PHE A 54 -0.64 -0.23 14.40
CA PHE A 54 -1.21 -1.40 13.72
C PHE A 54 -0.17 -2.50 13.51
N GLN A 55 1.14 -2.17 13.55
CA GLN A 55 2.22 -3.14 13.67
C GLN A 55 2.20 -3.78 15.07
N GLY A 56 1.67 -4.99 15.16
CA GLY A 56 1.54 -5.73 16.42
C GLY A 56 0.12 -5.86 16.96
N ARG A 57 -0.91 -5.50 16.18
CA ARG A 57 -2.29 -5.90 16.54
C ARG A 57 -2.54 -7.35 16.16
N THR A 58 -3.10 -8.09 17.11
CA THR A 58 -3.56 -9.49 17.00
C THR A 58 -4.58 -9.74 15.88
N ASP A 59 -5.14 -8.68 15.31
CA ASP A 59 -6.11 -8.76 14.20
C ASP A 59 -5.43 -9.01 12.84
N TYR A 60 -4.11 -8.84 12.76
CA TYR A 60 -3.30 -9.16 11.58
C TYR A 60 -2.41 -10.35 11.92
N PHE A 61 -2.49 -11.39 11.08
CA PHE A 61 -1.79 -12.66 11.29
C PHE A 61 -0.31 -12.46 11.63
N GLN A 62 0.20 -13.28 12.54
CA GLN A 62 1.62 -13.28 12.88
C GLN A 62 2.38 -14.12 11.85
N ARG A 63 3.61 -13.72 11.50
CA ARG A 63 4.46 -14.39 10.50
C ARG A 63 4.53 -15.92 10.68
N GLY A 64 4.63 -16.37 11.94
CA GLY A 64 4.71 -17.79 12.30
C GLY A 64 3.41 -18.58 12.07
N GLU A 65 2.25 -17.93 12.05
CA GLU A 65 0.95 -18.58 11.81
C GLU A 65 0.77 -18.95 10.33
N LEU A 66 1.48 -18.26 9.44
CA LEU A 66 1.42 -18.43 7.98
C LEU A 66 2.57 -19.29 7.43
N GLY A 67 3.51 -19.71 8.27
CA GLY A 67 4.70 -20.45 7.83
C GLY A 67 5.60 -19.67 6.87
N LEU A 68 5.54 -18.33 6.91
CA LEU A 68 6.32 -17.46 6.02
C LEU A 68 7.79 -17.40 6.45
N SER A 69 8.69 -17.28 5.48
CA SER A 69 10.10 -16.97 5.76
C SER A 69 10.23 -15.59 6.42
N GLU A 70 11.39 -15.33 7.03
CA GLU A 70 11.70 -14.04 7.66
C GLU A 70 11.72 -12.87 6.65
N ASP A 71 11.74 -13.18 5.35
CA ASP A 71 11.76 -12.22 4.25
C ASP A 71 10.42 -11.52 3.97
N TRP A 72 9.35 -11.90 4.69
CA TRP A 72 8.03 -11.28 4.56
C TRP A 72 7.68 -10.41 5.75
N GLU A 73 7.04 -9.28 5.50
CA GLU A 73 6.53 -8.38 6.53
C GLU A 73 5.26 -7.64 6.08
N LEU A 74 4.58 -7.02 7.03
CA LEU A 74 3.40 -6.21 6.75
C LEU A 74 3.82 -4.86 6.17
N ALA A 75 3.39 -4.62 4.92
CA ALA A 75 3.52 -3.35 4.23
C ALA A 75 2.24 -2.53 4.36
N HIS A 76 2.39 -1.22 4.50
CA HIS A 76 1.27 -0.30 4.65
C HIS A 76 1.07 0.47 3.36
N LEU A 77 -0.11 0.34 2.74
CA LEU A 77 -0.45 1.18 1.59
C LEU A 77 -0.42 2.67 1.94
N TRP A 78 -0.96 3.02 3.11
CA TRP A 78 -1.01 4.40 3.60
C TRP A 78 -0.33 4.46 4.98
N ALA A 79 0.99 4.68 4.94
CA ALA A 79 1.86 4.60 6.10
C ALA A 79 1.71 5.80 7.05
N PRO A 80 2.16 5.70 8.31
CA PRO A 80 1.98 6.76 9.31
C PRO A 80 2.50 8.15 8.90
N ARG A 81 3.54 8.19 8.05
CA ARG A 81 4.11 9.45 7.55
C ARG A 81 3.19 10.22 6.60
N PHE A 82 2.08 9.63 6.18
CA PHE A 82 1.10 10.27 5.30
C PHE A 82 0.06 11.09 6.08
N GLY A 83 0.10 11.04 7.41
CA GLY A 83 -0.75 11.81 8.30
C GLY A 83 -1.68 10.92 9.13
N ASP A 84 -2.38 9.97 8.52
CA ASP A 84 -3.14 8.92 9.20
C ASP A 84 -2.54 7.57 8.83
N GLU A 85 -2.70 6.54 9.66
CA GLU A 85 -2.35 5.17 9.28
C GLU A 85 -3.66 4.44 8.97
N ALA A 86 -3.76 3.86 7.76
CA ALA A 86 -4.90 3.05 7.40
C ALA A 86 -4.60 1.58 7.68
N GLY A 87 -5.48 0.90 8.43
CA GLY A 87 -5.47 -0.56 8.48
C GLY A 87 -5.85 -1.19 7.13
N ALA A 88 -6.67 -0.49 6.33
CA ALA A 88 -6.99 -0.91 4.98
C ALA A 88 -5.74 -0.83 4.09
N GLY A 89 -5.51 -1.87 3.29
CA GLY A 89 -4.34 -1.95 2.42
C GLY A 89 -3.04 -2.34 3.15
N ILE A 90 -3.14 -2.83 4.40
CA ILE A 90 -2.06 -3.62 5.01
C ILE A 90 -2.03 -4.99 4.31
N MET A 91 -0.89 -5.33 3.73
CA MET A 91 -0.65 -6.58 2.99
C MET A 91 0.73 -7.13 3.31
N TRP A 92 0.91 -8.44 3.22
CA TRP A 92 2.23 -9.07 3.28
C TRP A 92 3.05 -8.73 2.04
N ALA A 93 4.25 -8.22 2.21
CA ALA A 93 5.18 -7.94 1.13
C ALA A 93 6.58 -8.46 1.48
N PRO A 94 7.43 -8.72 0.47
CA PRO A 94 8.86 -8.92 0.68
C PRO A 94 9.47 -7.72 1.43
N ILE A 95 10.42 -7.97 2.32
CA ILE A 95 11.16 -6.93 3.06
C ILE A 95 11.76 -5.90 2.10
N GLU A 96 12.30 -6.33 0.96
CA GLU A 96 12.85 -5.43 -0.06
C GLU A 96 11.79 -4.40 -0.52
N MET A 97 10.57 -4.85 -0.81
CA MET A 97 9.47 -4.00 -1.26
C MET A 97 9.11 -2.95 -0.20
N ASN A 98 8.94 -3.38 1.04
CA ASN A 98 8.47 -2.50 2.10
C ASN A 98 9.60 -1.63 2.66
N GLN A 99 10.74 -2.19 3.07
CA GLN A 99 11.84 -1.39 3.63
C GLN A 99 12.54 -0.55 2.58
N THR A 100 12.99 -1.13 1.47
CA THR A 100 13.82 -0.40 0.49
C THR A 100 12.97 0.55 -0.36
N TYR A 101 11.88 0.07 -0.95
CA TYR A 101 11.15 0.87 -1.92
C TYR A 101 10.04 1.73 -1.31
N GLN A 102 9.21 1.21 -0.42
CA GLN A 102 8.16 2.01 0.23
C GLN A 102 8.75 2.94 1.31
N ASN A 103 9.45 2.40 2.32
CA ASN A 103 9.88 3.18 3.48
C ASN A 103 11.08 4.10 3.19
N HIS A 104 12.07 3.65 2.42
CA HIS A 104 13.27 4.46 2.17
C HIS A 104 13.13 5.36 0.95
N LEU A 105 12.63 4.86 -0.18
CA LEU A 105 12.56 5.66 -1.41
C LEU A 105 11.29 6.50 -1.49
N LEU A 106 10.12 5.85 -1.47
CA LEU A 106 8.85 6.53 -1.70
C LEU A 106 8.51 7.49 -0.56
N GLU A 107 8.55 7.03 0.69
CA GLU A 107 8.22 7.88 1.83
C GLU A 107 9.15 9.08 1.94
N SER A 108 10.45 8.92 1.68
CA SER A 108 11.39 10.04 1.67
C SER A 108 11.06 11.06 0.57
N TRP A 109 10.68 10.59 -0.62
CA TRP A 109 10.26 11.48 -1.70
C TRP A 109 8.98 12.23 -1.34
N LEU A 110 7.98 11.54 -0.80
CA LEU A 110 6.75 12.16 -0.32
C LEU A 110 7.00 13.12 0.83
N ASP A 111 7.94 12.83 1.72
CA ASP A 111 8.31 13.73 2.81
C ASP A 111 8.86 15.06 2.27
N CYS A 112 9.70 15.03 1.23
CA CYS A 112 10.14 16.25 0.55
C CYS A 112 8.95 17.05 0.00
N LEU A 113 7.97 16.39 -0.62
CA LEU A 113 6.77 17.07 -1.14
C LEU A 113 5.90 17.66 -0.03
N ARG A 114 5.74 16.91 1.06
CA ARG A 114 5.01 17.32 2.26
C ARG A 114 5.64 18.57 2.88
N GLN A 115 6.98 18.63 2.97
CA GLN A 115 7.70 19.78 3.50
C GLN A 115 7.55 21.01 2.58
N ALA A 116 7.61 20.81 1.25
CA ALA A 116 7.46 21.90 0.29
C ALA A 116 6.03 22.46 0.22
N ALA A 117 5.00 21.63 0.46
CA ALA A 117 3.60 22.04 0.40
C ALA A 117 2.72 21.31 1.45
N PRO A 118 2.86 21.62 2.75
CA PRO A 118 2.19 20.88 3.82
C PRO A 118 0.67 20.88 3.69
N GLY A 119 0.06 19.68 3.65
CA GLY A 119 -1.40 19.52 3.57
C GLY A 119 -2.04 19.98 2.25
N LYS A 120 -1.24 20.33 1.24
CA LYS A 120 -1.70 20.80 -0.08
C LYS A 120 -1.45 19.80 -1.20
N VAL A 121 -0.82 18.66 -0.92
CA VAL A 121 -0.60 17.59 -1.89
C VAL A 121 -1.62 16.48 -1.63
N LYS A 122 -2.39 16.11 -2.65
CA LYS A 122 -3.36 15.01 -2.61
C LYS A 122 -2.83 13.83 -3.38
N LEU A 123 -2.90 12.66 -2.76
CA LEU A 123 -2.41 11.41 -3.31
C LEU A 123 -3.56 10.41 -3.48
N LYS A 124 -3.44 9.61 -4.52
CA LYS A 124 -4.17 8.37 -4.73
C LYS A 124 -3.17 7.21 -4.60
N ALA A 125 -3.35 6.37 -3.59
CA ALA A 125 -2.56 5.16 -3.38
C ALA A 125 -3.42 3.94 -3.76
N ILE A 126 -2.86 3.00 -4.52
CA ILE A 126 -3.54 1.77 -4.92
C ILE A 126 -2.61 0.58 -4.63
N ALA A 127 -3.07 -0.39 -3.86
CA ALA A 127 -2.44 -1.71 -3.72
C ALA A 127 -3.26 -2.77 -4.47
N ILE A 128 -2.57 -3.72 -5.06
CA ILE A 128 -3.14 -4.91 -5.68
C ILE A 128 -2.49 -6.10 -4.99
N SER A 129 -3.29 -7.04 -4.51
CA SER A 129 -2.80 -8.30 -3.95
C SER A 129 -2.72 -9.39 -5.03
N TRP A 130 -1.86 -10.38 -4.81
CA TRP A 130 -1.95 -11.63 -5.53
C TRP A 130 -3.26 -12.36 -5.17
N LYS A 131 -3.79 -13.13 -6.11
CA LYS A 131 -4.87 -14.08 -5.84
C LYS A 131 -4.32 -15.29 -5.07
N GLY A 132 -4.99 -15.71 -4.00
CA GLY A 132 -4.55 -16.85 -3.18
C GLY A 132 -4.34 -18.13 -4.01
N ALA A 133 -5.28 -18.45 -4.90
CA ALA A 133 -5.16 -19.59 -5.82
C ALA A 133 -3.92 -19.50 -6.73
N TYR A 134 -3.55 -18.30 -7.18
CA TYR A 134 -2.36 -18.09 -7.99
C TYR A 134 -1.09 -18.34 -7.18
N LEU A 135 -1.01 -17.88 -5.93
CA LEU A 135 0.12 -18.15 -5.04
C LEU A 135 0.26 -19.63 -4.67
N ASN A 136 -0.87 -20.32 -4.45
CA ASN A 136 -0.89 -21.75 -4.15
C ASN A 136 -0.15 -22.57 -5.23
N MET A 137 -0.30 -22.21 -6.51
CA MET A 137 0.39 -22.89 -7.62
C MET A 137 1.93 -22.86 -7.52
N TYR A 138 2.50 -21.87 -6.85
CA TYR A 138 3.95 -21.69 -6.75
C TYR A 138 4.53 -22.06 -5.38
N TYR A 139 3.77 -21.82 -4.31
CA TYR A 139 4.24 -22.02 -2.95
C TYR A 139 3.59 -23.22 -2.24
N GLY A 140 2.57 -23.83 -2.82
CA GLY A 140 1.81 -24.92 -2.18
C GLY A 140 1.02 -24.47 -0.94
N TRP A 141 0.82 -23.15 -0.78
CA TRP A 141 0.06 -22.60 0.33
C TRP A 141 -1.41 -22.94 0.17
N ASN A 142 -1.96 -23.72 1.11
CA ASN A 142 -3.38 -24.05 1.09
C ASN A 142 -4.25 -22.83 1.42
N ASP A 143 -5.52 -22.85 0.98
CA ASP A 143 -6.45 -21.73 1.18
C ASP A 143 -6.65 -21.37 2.66
N GLN A 144 -6.52 -22.34 3.58
CA GLN A 144 -6.67 -22.10 5.00
C GLN A 144 -5.50 -21.28 5.58
N ALA A 145 -4.28 -21.49 5.07
CA ALA A 145 -3.10 -20.70 5.40
C ALA A 145 -3.18 -19.28 4.84
N LEU A 146 -3.97 -19.03 3.80
CA LEU A 146 -4.11 -17.70 3.18
C LEU A 146 -5.38 -16.95 3.59
N ARG A 147 -6.25 -17.58 4.40
CA ARG A 147 -7.53 -16.98 4.82
C ARG A 147 -7.27 -15.70 5.62
N GLY A 148 -7.70 -14.58 5.08
CA GLY A 148 -7.64 -13.27 5.74
C GLY A 148 -6.31 -12.53 5.58
N ALA A 149 -5.36 -13.08 4.82
CA ALA A 149 -4.09 -12.44 4.51
C ALA A 149 -4.04 -12.06 3.02
N ASP A 150 -3.84 -10.77 2.72
CA ASP A 150 -3.57 -10.28 1.38
C ASP A 150 -2.05 -10.16 1.18
N PHE A 151 -1.52 -10.65 0.05
CA PHE A 151 -0.10 -10.58 -0.30
C PHE A 151 0.10 -9.57 -1.43
N LEU A 152 0.94 -8.57 -1.23
CA LEU A 152 1.15 -7.48 -2.16
C LEU A 152 1.73 -8.00 -3.48
N LYS A 153 1.08 -7.66 -4.59
CA LYS A 153 1.58 -7.83 -5.96
C LYS A 153 2.17 -6.54 -6.49
N GLN A 154 1.44 -5.44 -6.29
CA GLN A 154 1.78 -4.14 -6.84
C GLN A 154 1.27 -3.03 -5.94
N VAL A 155 2.00 -1.93 -5.88
CA VAL A 155 1.51 -0.68 -5.30
C VAL A 155 1.79 0.50 -6.24
N SER A 156 0.91 1.49 -6.25
CA SER A 156 1.15 2.74 -6.94
C SER A 156 0.66 3.96 -6.19
N TYR A 157 1.34 5.08 -6.38
CA TYR A 157 1.07 6.35 -5.74
C TYR A 157 1.05 7.43 -6.80
N GLN A 158 -0.08 8.10 -6.95
CA GLN A 158 -0.30 9.16 -7.92
C GLN A 158 -0.60 10.48 -7.22
N ILE A 159 0.07 11.55 -7.65
CA ILE A 159 -0.28 12.92 -7.26
C ILE A 159 -1.47 13.36 -8.11
N ILE A 160 -2.61 13.56 -7.47
CA ILE A 160 -3.86 13.94 -8.14
C ILE A 160 -4.27 15.40 -7.88
N ASP A 161 -3.62 16.06 -6.93
CA ASP A 161 -3.76 17.50 -6.68
C ASP A 161 -2.49 18.04 -5.99
N CYS A 162 -2.05 19.24 -6.36
CA CYS A 162 -0.93 19.97 -5.74
C CYS A 162 -0.97 21.45 -6.12
N PRO A 163 -0.27 22.35 -5.38
CA PRO A 163 -0.16 23.75 -5.76
C PRO A 163 0.35 23.95 -7.19
N VAL A 164 -0.18 24.98 -7.87
CA VAL A 164 0.22 25.33 -9.23
C VAL A 164 1.72 25.63 -9.28
N GLY A 165 2.41 25.09 -10.28
CA GLY A 165 3.85 25.29 -10.48
C GLY A 165 4.75 24.45 -9.57
N MET A 166 4.20 23.56 -8.74
CA MET A 166 4.99 22.67 -7.91
C MET A 166 5.72 21.64 -8.80
N THR A 167 7.05 21.56 -8.63
CA THR A 167 7.91 20.63 -9.37
C THR A 167 8.63 19.68 -8.41
N CYS A 168 9.04 18.53 -8.92
CA CYS A 168 9.87 17.60 -8.16
C CYS A 168 11.19 18.29 -7.78
N PRO A 169 11.58 18.34 -6.50
CA PRO A 169 12.78 19.05 -6.05
C PRO A 169 14.06 18.61 -6.77
N LYS A 170 14.16 17.34 -7.16
CA LYS A 170 15.35 16.77 -7.82
C LYS A 170 15.36 16.92 -9.34
N SER A 171 14.20 16.77 -10.00
CA SER A 171 14.14 16.72 -11.47
C SER A 171 13.53 17.95 -12.13
N ARG A 172 12.97 18.89 -11.35
CA ARG A 172 12.25 20.09 -11.84
C ARG A 172 11.05 19.78 -12.76
N VAL A 173 10.59 18.54 -12.76
CA VAL A 173 9.44 18.08 -13.56
C VAL A 173 8.14 18.39 -12.82
N SER A 174 7.07 18.76 -13.56
CA SER A 174 5.73 18.92 -13.00
C SER A 174 5.26 17.67 -12.24
N LEU A 175 4.71 17.87 -11.05
CA LEU A 175 4.28 16.81 -10.14
C LEU A 175 2.87 16.30 -10.43
N LEU A 176 1.96 17.15 -10.92
CA LEU A 176 0.57 16.77 -11.10
C LEU A 176 0.46 15.64 -12.13
N GLY A 177 -0.29 14.60 -11.77
CA GLY A 177 -0.49 13.42 -12.61
C GLY A 177 0.61 12.36 -12.47
N ARG A 178 1.77 12.70 -11.87
CA ARG A 178 2.88 11.76 -11.73
C ARG A 178 2.50 10.58 -10.88
N LYS A 179 2.84 9.39 -11.37
CA LYS A 179 2.56 8.11 -10.74
C LYS A 179 3.84 7.31 -10.59
N ILE A 180 4.11 6.86 -9.38
CA ILE A 180 5.15 5.88 -9.09
C ILE A 180 4.47 4.52 -8.95
N THR A 181 4.99 3.51 -9.64
CA THR A 181 4.51 2.12 -9.51
C THR A 181 5.68 1.21 -9.12
N LEU A 182 5.44 0.41 -8.09
CA LEU A 182 6.31 -0.66 -7.63
C LEU A 182 5.55 -1.98 -7.84
N GLU A 183 6.17 -2.94 -8.51
CA GLU A 183 5.55 -4.20 -8.88
C GLU A 183 6.52 -5.34 -8.54
N LEU A 184 6.01 -6.44 -8.00
CA LEU A 184 6.82 -7.64 -7.80
C LEU A 184 6.92 -8.45 -9.09
N GLU A 185 8.04 -9.15 -9.25
CA GLU A 185 8.15 -10.23 -10.21
C GLU A 185 7.10 -11.32 -9.96
N PRO A 186 6.72 -12.10 -10.98
CA PRO A 186 5.86 -13.26 -10.75
C PRO A 186 6.52 -14.23 -9.76
N PRO A 187 5.74 -14.83 -8.84
CA PRO A 187 6.24 -15.81 -7.90
C PRO A 187 6.88 -17.00 -8.63
N ARG A 188 7.92 -17.58 -8.01
CA ARG A 188 8.54 -18.82 -8.46
C ARG A 188 8.73 -19.74 -7.26
N PRO A 189 8.68 -21.07 -7.45
CA PRO A 189 8.78 -22.02 -6.34
C PRO A 189 10.05 -21.80 -5.50
N GLY A 190 9.89 -21.78 -4.18
CA GLY A 190 10.99 -21.63 -3.23
C GLY A 190 11.69 -20.26 -3.22
N THR A 191 11.14 -19.25 -3.89
CA THR A 191 11.76 -17.91 -3.94
C THR A 191 10.79 -16.80 -3.56
N VAL A 192 11.31 -15.79 -2.88
CA VAL A 192 10.57 -14.55 -2.58
C VAL A 192 10.62 -13.66 -3.83
N PRO A 193 9.48 -13.12 -4.30
CA PRO A 193 9.47 -12.26 -5.48
C PRO A 193 10.29 -10.99 -5.24
N LYS A 194 11.10 -10.61 -6.23
CA LYS A 194 11.86 -9.36 -6.19
C LYS A 194 11.05 -8.21 -6.73
N VAL A 195 11.43 -6.99 -6.37
CA VAL A 195 10.82 -5.77 -6.91
C VAL A 195 11.34 -5.54 -8.33
N ARG A 196 10.44 -5.45 -9.31
CA ARG A 196 10.77 -4.96 -10.65
C ARG A 196 11.23 -3.51 -10.57
N ARG A 197 12.05 -3.09 -11.54
CA ARG A 197 12.53 -1.70 -11.60
C ARG A 197 11.35 -0.72 -11.46
N PRO A 198 11.38 0.20 -10.47
CA PRO A 198 10.32 1.18 -10.28
C PRO A 198 10.05 1.97 -11.56
N SER A 199 8.78 2.21 -11.86
CA SER A 199 8.37 3.04 -12.98
C SER A 199 7.78 4.36 -12.51
N VAL A 200 8.08 5.43 -13.25
CA VAL A 200 7.55 6.77 -13.01
C VAL A 200 6.97 7.28 -14.33
N THR A 201 5.67 7.56 -14.34
CA THR A 201 4.93 8.11 -15.49
C THR A 201 4.34 9.45 -15.14
#